data_AF-A0AAP9GFJ9-F1
#
_entry.id   AF-A0AAP9GFJ9-F1
#
_cell.length_a   1.000
_cell.length_b   1.000
_cell.length_c   1.000
_cell.angle_alpha   90.00
_cell.angle_beta   90.00
_cell.angle_gamma   90.00
#
_symmetry.space_group_name_H-M   'P 1'
#
loop_
_entity.id
_entity.type
_entity.pdbx_description
1 polymer ?
#
loop_
_entity_poly.entity_id
_entity_poly.type
_entity_poly.pdbx_seq_one_letter_code
_entity_poly.pdbx_strand_id
1 'polypeptide(L)' 'MTMRKYYVTEGDTTSKKEKIAYPKLALCDQCVGSYVVISEGERTYEECAKCGAED' A
#
# COMPACT_ATOMS: atom_id res chain seq x y z
N MET A 1 -9.96 12.90 -9.04
CA MET A 1 -8.84 13.24 -8.14
C MET A 1 -8.60 12.06 -7.22
N THR A 2 -7.88 11.04 -7.71
CA THR A 2 -7.71 9.77 -7.00
C THR A 2 -6.65 9.96 -5.92
N MET A 3 -7.09 10.15 -4.67
CA MET A 3 -6.18 10.30 -3.53
C MET A 3 -5.38 9.01 -3.37
N ARG A 4 -4.06 9.09 -3.56
CA ARG A 4 -3.13 8.00 -3.27
C ARG A 4 -2.52 8.25 -1.90
N LYS A 5 -2.37 7.20 -1.11
CA LYS A 5 -1.65 7.26 0.15
C LYS A 5 -0.68 6.11 0.20
N TYR A 6 0.29 6.24 1.09
CA TYR A 6 1.02 5.06 1.49
C TYR A 6 0.12 4.17 2.34
N TYR A 7 0.09 2.90 2.02
CA TYR A 7 -0.62 1.89 2.79
C TYR A 7 0.38 0.83 3.21
N VAL A 8 0.41 0.53 4.50
CA VAL A 8 1.14 -0.60 5.04
C VAL A 8 0.21 -1.79 4.98
N THR A 9 0.51 -2.71 4.08
CA THR A 9 -0.30 -3.92 3.89
C THR A 9 0.26 -5.08 4.69
N GLU A 10 -0.58 -6.04 5.07
CA GLU A 10 -0.13 -7.30 5.65
C GLU A 10 0.63 -8.10 4.60
N GLY A 11 1.92 -8.29 4.84
CA GLY A 11 2.83 -9.11 4.06
C GLY A 11 3.10 -10.45 4.73
N ASP A 12 4.22 -11.06 4.39
CA ASP A 12 4.52 -12.42 4.79
C ASP A 12 5.03 -12.48 6.25
N THR A 13 4.11 -12.67 7.18
CA THR A 13 4.39 -12.79 8.63
C THR A 13 5.19 -14.06 8.99
N THR A 14 5.38 -14.98 8.03
CA THR A 14 6.22 -16.17 8.21
C THR A 14 7.73 -15.87 8.14
N SER A 15 8.11 -14.71 7.60
CA SER A 15 9.50 -14.27 7.55
C SER A 15 9.91 -13.62 8.88
N LYS A 16 10.96 -14.15 9.53
CA LYS A 16 11.59 -13.63 10.77
C LYS A 16 12.14 -12.19 10.68
N LYS A 17 11.84 -11.45 9.61
CA LYS A 17 12.21 -10.06 9.40
C LYS A 17 10.92 -9.23 9.38
N GLU A 18 10.63 -8.56 10.49
CA GLU A 18 9.47 -7.66 10.65
C GLU A 18 9.32 -6.64 9.52
N LYS A 19 10.43 -6.26 8.85
CA LYS A 19 10.44 -5.36 7.69
C LYS A 19 9.76 -5.94 6.42
N ILE A 20 9.60 -7.26 6.33
CA ILE A 20 8.94 -7.95 5.20
C ILE A 20 7.49 -8.29 5.55
N ALA A 21 7.18 -8.39 6.84
CA ALA A 21 5.82 -8.66 7.31
C ALA A 21 4.85 -7.52 6.99
N TYR A 22 5.35 -6.28 6.85
CA TYR A 22 4.50 -5.10 6.64
C TYR A 22 5.06 -4.17 5.55
N PRO A 23 4.98 -4.56 4.26
CA PRO A 23 5.43 -3.71 3.19
C PRO A 23 4.56 -2.45 3.07
N LYS A 24 5.23 -1.30 2.93
CA LYS A 24 4.61 -0.01 2.65
C LYS A 24 4.51 0.17 1.14
N LEU A 25 3.30 0.27 0.60
CA LEU A 25 3.01 0.41 -0.82
C LEU A 25 2.11 1.63 -1.04
N ALA A 26 2.42 2.46 -2.05
CA ALA A 26 1.50 3.48 -2.50
C ALA A 26 0.33 2.79 -3.23
N LEU A 27 -0.90 2.89 -2.72
CA LEU A 27 -2.07 2.33 -3.40
C LEU A 27 -3.10 3.44 -3.64
N CYS A 28 -3.99 3.23 -4.61
CA CYS A 28 -5.19 4.04 -4.77
C CYS A 28 -6.35 3.43 -3.96
N ASP A 29 -7.38 4.24 -3.68
CA ASP A 29 -8.58 3.84 -2.91
C ASP A 29 -9.28 2.58 -3.47
N GLN A 30 -9.22 2.38 -4.79
CA GLN A 30 -9.77 1.20 -5.42
C GLN A 30 -8.89 -0.05 -5.22
N CYS A 31 -7.57 0.09 -5.38
CA CYS A 31 -6.66 -1.05 -5.24
C CYS A 31 -6.47 -1.43 -3.78
N VAL A 32 -6.43 -0.46 -2.88
CA VAL A 32 -6.22 -0.69 -1.45
C VAL A 32 -7.32 -1.55 -0.83
N GLY A 33 -8.56 -1.45 -1.31
CA GLY A 33 -9.67 -2.30 -0.85
C GLY A 33 -9.48 -3.80 -1.13
N SER A 34 -8.57 -4.17 -2.04
CA SER A 34 -8.19 -5.57 -2.28
C SER A 34 -7.04 -6.07 -1.40
N TYR A 35 -6.46 -5.19 -0.58
CA TYR A 35 -5.35 -5.51 0.32
C TYR A 35 -5.77 -5.34 1.78
N VAL A 36 -5.14 -6.13 2.65
CA VAL A 36 -5.29 -5.96 4.10
C VAL A 36 -4.38 -4.82 4.53
N VAL A 37 -4.92 -3.61 4.68
CA VAL A 37 -4.18 -2.47 5.21
C VAL A 37 -4.16 -2.55 6.73
N ILE A 38 -2.96 -2.55 7.27
CA ILE A 38 -2.71 -2.50 8.71
C ILE A 38 -2.48 -1.07 9.17
N SER A 39 -1.86 -0.23 8.33
CA SER A 39 -1.67 1.19 8.64
C SER A 39 -1.81 2.04 7.38
N GLU A 40 -2.69 3.04 7.44
CA GLU A 40 -2.70 4.11 6.44
C GLU A 40 -1.62 5.14 6.81
N GLY A 41 -0.82 5.51 5.82
CA GLY A 41 0.22 6.54 5.92
C GLY A 41 -0.22 7.86 5.29
N GLU A 42 0.75 8.73 5.05
CA GLU A 42 0.51 10.05 4.47
C GLU A 42 0.07 9.96 2.99
N ARG A 43 -0.63 11.00 2.53
CA ARG A 43 -0.98 11.18 1.12
C ARG A 43 0.29 11.25 0.29
N THR A 44 0.37 10.44 -0.74
CA THR A 44 1.50 10.41 -1.66
C THR A 44 1.04 10.83 -3.05
N TYR A 45 1.96 11.44 -3.80
CA TYR A 45 1.75 11.71 -5.22
C TYR A 45 2.27 10.57 -6.10
N GLU A 46 2.90 9.55 -5.50
CA GLU A 46 3.37 8.37 -6.23
C GLU A 46 2.22 7.62 -6.89
N GLU A 47 2.54 7.04 -8.03
CA GLU A 47 1.66 6.15 -8.77
C GLU A 47 1.29 4.95 -7.89
N CYS A 48 0.09 4.43 -8.11
CA CYS A 48 -0.34 3.23 -7.39
C CYS A 48 0.62 2.08 -7.74
N ALA A 49 1.33 1.54 -6.75
CA ALA A 49 2.27 0.42 -6.90
C ALA A 49 1.60 -0.83 -7.51
N LYS A 50 0.26 -0.90 -7.51
CA LYS A 50 -0.49 -2.02 -8.08
C LYS A 50 -0.97 -1.80 -9.50
N CYS A 51 -1.62 -0.67 -9.78
CA CYS A 51 -2.17 -0.39 -11.12
C CYS A 51 -1.32 0.56 -11.94
N GLY A 52 -0.26 1.13 -11.37
CA GLY A 52 0.60 2.13 -12.01
C GLY A 52 -0.19 3.32 -12.55
N ALA A 53 -1.33 3.65 -11.92
CA ALA A 53 -2.30 4.52 -12.56
C ALA A 53 -1.81 5.97 -12.62
N GLU A 54 -1.14 6.29 -13.72
CA GLU A 54 -1.13 7.60 -14.38
C GLU A 54 -2.47 7.82 -15.10
N ASP A 55 -3.55 8.07 -14.33
CA ASP A 55 -4.79 8.74 -14.78
C ASP A 55 -5.53 9.38 -13.58
#